data_AF-A0A920N064-F1
#
_entry.id   AF-A0A920N064-F1
#
_cell.length_a   1.000
_cell.length_b   1.000
_cell.length_c   1.000
_cell.angle_alpha   90.00
_cell.angle_beta   90.00
_cell.angle_gamma   90.00
#
_symmetry.space_group_name_H-M   'P 1'
#
loop_
_entity.id
_entity.type
_entity.pdbx_description
1 polymer ?
#
loop_
_entity_poly.entity_id
_entity_poly.type
_entity_poly.pdbx_seq_one_letter_code
_entity_poly.pdbx_strand_id
1 'polypeptide(L)'
;MADAAEALLAKGHRVIAVDPFYLGESAIGGRDFLFALMVATVGDRALGLQARQLQAVAKWAQKQRGQPVHLVAHGPRTSLAALVASGLEPGSIGELRLHGCYKSLKQVIESKLGVNRAPELFCFGLLEQFDIPQLEALVAPRTLTRNQAP
;
A
#
# COMPACT_ATOMS: atom_id res chain seq x y z
N MET A 1 -6.39 -8.68 -9.69
CA MET A 1 -5.08 -9.10 -9.14
C MET A 1 -4.52 -10.28 -9.93
N ALA A 2 -5.27 -11.37 -10.13
CA ALA A 2 -4.85 -12.51 -10.96
C ALA A 2 -4.36 -12.08 -12.36
N ASP A 3 -5.16 -11.29 -13.08
CA ASP A 3 -4.80 -10.80 -14.42
C ASP A 3 -3.50 -9.98 -14.44
N ALA A 4 -3.26 -9.19 -13.38
CA ALA A 4 -2.05 -8.37 -13.27
C ALA A 4 -0.81 -9.25 -13.00
N ALA A 5 -0.95 -10.27 -12.16
CA ALA A 5 0.11 -11.24 -11.91
C ALA A 5 0.41 -12.08 -13.16
N GLU A 6 -0.62 -12.55 -13.86
CA GLU A 6 -0.48 -13.28 -15.13
C GLU A 6 0.21 -12.44 -16.21
N ALA A 7 -0.17 -11.16 -16.36
CA ALA A 7 0.46 -10.26 -17.31
C ALA A 7 1.94 -10.01 -17.00
N LEU A 8 2.33 -9.97 -15.72
CA LEU A 8 3.74 -9.82 -15.31
C LEU A 8 4.52 -11.13 -15.51
N LEU A 9 3.91 -12.28 -15.20
CA LEU A 9 4.49 -13.60 -15.47
C LEU A 9 4.73 -13.80 -16.97
N ALA A 10 3.77 -13.43 -17.82
CA ALA A 10 3.91 -13.49 -19.28
C ALA A 10 5.04 -12.61 -19.82
N LYS A 11 5.42 -11.55 -19.09
CA LYS A 11 6.58 -10.68 -19.40
C LYS A 11 7.90 -11.21 -18.82
N GLY A 12 7.91 -12.40 -18.21
CA GLY A 12 9.10 -13.02 -17.66
C GLY A 12 9.46 -12.56 -16.24
N HIS A 13 8.60 -11.82 -15.56
CA HIS A 13 8.84 -11.44 -14.17
C HIS A 13 8.50 -12.59 -13.21
N ARG A 14 9.22 -12.68 -12.10
CA ARG A 14 8.82 -13.51 -10.94
C ARG A 14 7.90 -12.66 -10.07
N VAL A 15 6.69 -13.16 -9.81
CA VAL A 15 5.66 -12.42 -9.08
C VAL A 15 5.48 -13.01 -7.69
N ILE A 16 5.43 -12.14 -6.69
CA ILE A 16 5.02 -12.48 -5.32
C ILE A 16 3.72 -11.71 -5.08
N ALA A 17 2.61 -12.43 -4.95
CA ALA A 17 1.35 -11.85 -4.49
C ALA A 17 1.37 -11.80 -2.95
N VAL A 18 0.94 -10.68 -2.39
CA VAL A 18 0.92 -10.46 -0.95
C VAL A 18 -0.43 -9.88 -0.58
N ASP A 19 -1.01 -10.43 0.49
CA ASP A 19 -2.20 -9.92 1.14
C ASP A 19 -1.80 -9.32 2.50
N PRO A 20 -1.52 -8.01 2.57
CA PRO A 20 -1.22 -7.34 3.84
C PRO A 20 -2.38 -7.43 4.81
N PHE A 21 -2.11 -7.15 6.08
CA PHE A 21 -3.10 -7.06 7.15
C PHE A 21 -4.39 -6.41 6.64
N TYR A 22 -5.53 -7.08 6.86
CA TYR A 22 -6.86 -6.56 6.56
C TYR A 22 -7.28 -6.56 5.08
N LEU A 23 -6.51 -7.19 4.20
CA LEU A 23 -6.78 -7.26 2.77
C LEU A 23 -6.66 -8.69 2.26
N GLY A 24 -7.46 -9.05 1.26
CA GLY A 24 -7.42 -10.37 0.62
C GLY A 24 -7.65 -11.51 1.60
N GLU A 25 -6.79 -12.53 1.57
CA GLU A 25 -6.81 -13.67 2.48
C GLU A 25 -6.54 -13.28 3.94
N SER A 26 -5.82 -12.17 4.16
CA SER A 26 -5.56 -11.60 5.49
C SER A 26 -6.74 -10.78 6.04
N ALA A 27 -7.89 -10.78 5.37
CA ALA A 27 -9.11 -10.20 5.90
C ALA A 27 -9.55 -10.98 7.15
N ILE A 28 -9.82 -10.24 8.22
CA ILE A 28 -10.43 -10.81 9.42
C ILE A 28 -11.94 -10.87 9.13
N GLY A 29 -12.66 -11.83 9.70
CA GLY A 29 -14.09 -12.02 9.41
C GLY A 29 -15.01 -10.87 9.86
N GLY A 30 -16.22 -11.18 10.30
CA GLY A 30 -17.19 -10.15 10.69
C GLY A 30 -16.66 -9.14 11.72
N ARG A 31 -16.90 -7.84 11.48
CA ARG A 31 -16.47 -6.71 12.34
C ARG A 31 -14.95 -6.58 12.50
N ASP A 32 -14.20 -7.02 11.51
CA ASP A 32 -12.76 -6.85 11.39
C ASP A 32 -12.24 -5.44 11.77
N PHE A 33 -12.97 -4.37 11.46
CA PHE A 33 -12.56 -3.00 11.77
C PHE A 33 -12.31 -2.76 13.26
N LEU A 34 -12.93 -3.56 14.14
CA LEU A 34 -12.68 -3.54 15.58
C LEU A 34 -11.23 -3.92 15.91
N PHE A 35 -10.61 -4.81 15.13
CA PHE A 35 -9.19 -5.14 15.28
C PHE A 35 -8.30 -3.96 14.88
N ALA A 36 -8.64 -3.27 13.79
CA ALA A 36 -7.89 -2.07 13.40
C ALA A 36 -8.04 -0.94 14.43
N LEU A 37 -9.22 -0.80 15.05
CA LEU A 37 -9.44 0.12 16.18
C LEU A 37 -8.63 -0.29 17.43
N MET A 38 -8.58 -1.58 17.76
CA MET A 38 -7.73 -2.09 18.85
C MET A 38 -6.23 -1.85 18.57
N VAL A 39 -5.76 -2.05 17.33
CA VAL A 39 -4.39 -1.68 16.94
C VAL A 39 -4.15 -0.18 17.19
N ALA A 40 -5.15 0.66 16.95
CA ALA A 40 -5.05 2.08 17.24
C ALA A 40 -4.95 2.41 18.74
N THR A 41 -5.46 1.56 19.64
CA THR A 41 -5.38 1.79 21.10
C THR A 41 -3.98 1.54 21.66
N VAL A 42 -3.12 0.79 20.95
CA VAL A 42 -1.73 0.56 21.34
C VAL A 42 -0.75 1.51 20.66
N GLY A 43 -1.26 2.56 20.01
CA GLY A 43 -0.46 3.60 19.33
C GLY A 43 -0.09 3.28 17.89
N ASP A 44 -0.34 2.06 17.41
CA ASP A 44 -0.10 1.68 16.02
C ASP A 44 -1.22 2.16 15.08
N ARG A 45 -0.99 1.98 13.77
CA ARG A 45 -1.95 2.31 12.71
C ARG A 45 -1.96 1.19 11.67
N ALA A 46 -3.15 0.78 11.23
CA ALA A 46 -3.30 -0.30 10.24
C ALA A 46 -2.50 -0.02 8.95
N LEU A 47 -2.48 1.25 8.47
CA LEU A 47 -1.66 1.67 7.33
C LEU A 47 -0.16 1.42 7.56
N GLY A 48 0.35 1.79 8.73
CA GLY A 48 1.75 1.57 9.09
C GLY A 48 2.10 0.09 9.14
N LEU A 49 1.18 -0.75 9.63
CA LEU A 49 1.36 -2.20 9.69
C LEU A 49 1.42 -2.80 8.27
N GLN A 50 0.49 -2.42 7.39
CA GLN A 50 0.49 -2.84 5.99
C GLN A 50 1.78 -2.40 5.27
N ALA A 51 2.19 -1.14 5.46
CA ALA A 51 3.42 -0.63 4.85
C ALA A 51 4.65 -1.43 5.31
N ARG A 52 4.77 -1.71 6.61
CA ARG A 52 5.88 -2.50 7.17
C ARG A 52 5.89 -3.95 6.68
N GLN A 53 4.73 -4.57 6.47
CA GLN A 53 4.65 -5.91 5.89
C GLN A 53 5.15 -5.92 4.45
N LEU A 54 4.74 -4.93 3.64
CA LEU A 54 5.25 -4.78 2.27
C LEU A 54 6.77 -4.57 2.24
N GLN A 55 7.30 -3.75 3.14
CA GLN A 55 8.74 -3.54 3.29
C GLN A 55 9.48 -4.82 3.70
N ALA A 56 8.91 -5.60 4.62
CA ALA A 56 9.51 -6.86 5.05
C ALA A 56 9.61 -7.86 3.88
N VAL A 57 8.54 -7.98 3.08
CA VAL A 57 8.56 -8.82 1.87
C VAL A 57 9.56 -8.29 0.85
N ALA A 58 9.61 -6.97 0.62
CA ALA A 58 10.57 -6.35 -0.29
C ALA A 58 12.03 -6.62 0.12
N LYS A 59 12.36 -6.43 1.40
CA LYS A 59 13.69 -6.73 1.96
C LYS A 59 14.06 -8.20 1.80
N TRP A 60 13.12 -9.09 2.12
CA TRP A 60 13.32 -10.52 1.95
C TRP A 60 13.58 -10.87 0.49
N ALA A 61 12.74 -10.40 -0.44
CA ALA A 61 12.86 -10.68 -1.86
C ALA A 61 14.15 -10.09 -2.46
N GLN A 62 14.54 -8.88 -2.07
CA GLN A 62 15.83 -8.28 -2.44
C GLN A 62 17.00 -9.15 -1.97
N LYS A 63 16.98 -9.62 -0.72
CA LYS A 63 18.02 -10.52 -0.20
C LYS A 63 18.14 -11.81 -1.01
N GLN A 64 17.02 -12.34 -1.52
CA GLN A 64 17.01 -13.56 -2.35
C GLN A 64 17.45 -13.33 -3.80
N ARG A 65 17.35 -12.10 -4.32
CA ARG A 65 17.55 -11.79 -5.75
C ARG A 65 18.70 -10.83 -6.04
N GLY A 66 19.26 -10.18 -5.03
CA GLY A 66 20.35 -9.21 -5.18
C GLY A 66 19.95 -7.87 -5.80
N GLN A 67 18.65 -7.63 -6.02
CA GLN A 67 18.13 -6.40 -6.64
C GLN A 67 16.86 -5.91 -5.93
N PRO A 68 16.62 -4.59 -5.87
CA PRO A 68 15.37 -4.03 -5.36
C PRO A 68 14.15 -4.59 -6.11
N VAL A 69 13.03 -4.69 -5.43
CA VAL A 69 11.77 -5.15 -6.03
C VAL A 69 11.04 -4.02 -6.74
N HIS A 70 10.18 -4.40 -7.68
CA HIS A 70 9.21 -3.51 -8.29
C HIS A 70 7.87 -3.76 -7.58
N LEU A 71 7.33 -2.75 -6.91
CA LEU A 71 6.08 -2.87 -6.17
C LEU A 71 4.92 -2.40 -7.05
N VAL A 72 3.92 -3.26 -7.23
CA VAL A 72 2.72 -2.97 -8.02
C VAL A 72 1.50 -3.08 -7.12
N ALA A 73 0.66 -2.05 -7.08
CA ALA A 73 -0.55 -2.02 -6.25
C ALA A 73 -1.79 -1.66 -7.06
N HIS A 74 -2.90 -2.35 -6.79
CA HIS A 74 -4.18 -2.17 -7.48
C HIS A 74 -5.30 -1.79 -6.52
N GLY A 75 -5.85 -0.60 -6.73
CA GLY A 75 -6.94 -0.05 -5.95
C GLY A 75 -6.45 1.02 -4.96
N PRO A 76 -7.36 1.90 -4.51
CA PRO A 76 -7.00 3.08 -3.72
C PRO A 76 -6.39 2.73 -2.36
N ARG A 77 -6.90 1.69 -1.70
CA ARG A 77 -6.49 1.24 -0.36
C ARG A 77 -5.06 0.71 -0.35
N THR A 78 -4.78 -0.30 -1.18
CA THR A 78 -3.43 -0.87 -1.34
C THR A 78 -2.43 0.13 -1.91
N SER A 79 -2.87 1.04 -2.79
CA SER A 79 -1.98 2.05 -3.36
C SER A 79 -1.43 2.99 -2.30
N LEU A 80 -2.23 3.37 -1.29
CA LEU A 80 -1.74 4.18 -0.18
C LEU A 80 -0.68 3.43 0.64
N ALA A 81 -0.95 2.17 0.99
CA ALA A 81 0.02 1.34 1.73
C ALA A 81 1.33 1.16 0.94
N ALA A 82 1.25 0.91 -0.37
CA ALA A 82 2.41 0.76 -1.23
C ALA A 82 3.21 2.07 -1.38
N LEU A 83 2.52 3.22 -1.42
CA LEU A 83 3.15 4.53 -1.48
C LEU A 83 3.92 4.84 -0.19
N VAL A 84 3.31 4.62 0.97
CA VAL A 84 3.97 4.76 2.29
C VAL A 84 5.15 3.79 2.41
N ALA A 85 4.96 2.52 2.05
CA ALA A 85 6.01 1.52 2.07
C ALA A 85 7.22 1.96 1.22
N SER A 86 6.96 2.43 0.00
CA SER A 86 8.01 2.84 -0.94
C SER A 86 8.71 4.11 -0.49
N GLY A 87 7.99 5.12 0.00
CA GLY A 87 8.59 6.37 0.49
C GLY A 87 9.53 6.14 1.69
N LEU A 88 9.19 5.19 2.56
CA LEU A 88 9.98 4.86 3.75
C LEU A 88 11.06 3.78 3.52
N GLU A 89 11.08 3.11 2.37
CA GLU A 89 12.03 2.03 2.08
C GLU A 89 12.69 2.18 0.69
N PRO A 90 13.63 3.15 0.55
CA PRO A 90 14.32 3.39 -0.72
C PRO A 90 15.30 2.29 -1.13
N GLY A 91 15.83 1.51 -0.18
CA GLY A 91 16.85 0.50 -0.46
C GLY A 91 16.28 -0.77 -1.12
N SER A 92 15.06 -1.16 -0.76
CA SER A 92 14.49 -2.45 -1.16
C SER A 92 13.43 -2.34 -2.25
N ILE A 93 12.84 -1.16 -2.48
CA ILE A 93 11.79 -0.91 -3.47
C ILE A 93 12.32 0.08 -4.51
N GLY A 94 12.61 -0.40 -5.71
CA GLY A 94 13.24 0.38 -6.78
C GLY A 94 12.27 1.07 -7.75
N GLU A 95 11.10 0.49 -7.95
CA GLU A 95 10.04 1.04 -8.81
C GLU A 95 8.68 0.86 -8.13
N LEU A 96 7.81 1.86 -8.22
CA LEU A 96 6.43 1.79 -7.74
C LEU A 96 5.45 2.02 -8.89
N ARG A 97 4.51 1.09 -9.09
CA ARG A 97 3.39 1.23 -10.03
C ARG A 97 2.06 1.19 -9.28
N LEU A 98 1.29 2.25 -9.42
CA LEU A 98 -0.01 2.40 -8.75
C LEU A 98 -1.14 2.41 -9.76
N HIS A 99 -2.15 1.58 -9.54
CA HIS A 99 -3.36 1.54 -10.35
C HIS A 99 -4.56 1.96 -9.49
N GLY A 100 -5.25 3.04 -9.87
CA GLY A 100 -6.41 3.53 -9.12
C GLY A 100 -6.08 4.18 -7.76
N CYS A 101 -4.90 4.78 -7.61
CA CYS A 101 -4.52 5.53 -6.41
C CYS A 101 -5.32 6.84 -6.28
N TYR A 102 -5.70 7.22 -5.05
CA TYR A 102 -6.29 8.52 -4.75
C TYR A 102 -5.41 9.67 -5.20
N LYS A 103 -6.00 10.76 -5.70
CA LYS A 103 -5.30 12.03 -5.95
C LYS A 103 -5.06 12.80 -4.65
N SER A 104 -5.94 12.62 -3.66
CA SER A 104 -5.85 13.21 -2.33
C SER A 104 -6.57 12.32 -1.32
N LEU A 105 -6.07 12.25 -0.08
CA LEU A 105 -6.75 11.63 1.06
C LEU A 105 -8.05 12.37 1.42
N LYS A 106 -8.24 13.63 0.98
CA LYS A 106 -9.51 14.34 1.11
C LYS A 106 -10.67 13.59 0.44
N GLN A 107 -10.38 12.82 -0.62
CA GLN A 107 -11.39 11.99 -1.30
C GLN A 107 -12.01 10.94 -0.37
N VAL A 108 -11.30 10.48 0.66
CA VAL A 108 -11.82 9.55 1.67
C VAL A 108 -12.93 10.22 2.50
N ILE A 109 -12.74 11.49 2.83
CA ILE A 109 -13.69 12.31 3.59
C ILE A 109 -14.89 12.68 2.70
N GLU A 110 -14.61 13.18 1.49
CA GLU A 110 -15.63 13.61 0.52
C GLU A 110 -16.56 12.46 0.11
N SER A 111 -16.01 11.25 -0.03
CA SER A 111 -16.80 10.04 -0.34
C SER A 111 -17.58 9.48 0.86
N LYS A 112 -17.50 10.12 2.03
CA LYS A 112 -18.14 9.66 3.29
C LYS A 112 -17.81 8.20 3.58
N LEU A 113 -16.56 7.80 3.34
CA LEU A 113 -16.10 6.46 3.68
C LEU A 113 -16.08 6.33 5.21
N GLY A 114 -16.45 5.16 5.72
CA GLY A 114 -16.48 4.89 7.15
C GLY A 114 -15.28 4.06 7.57
N VAL A 115 -14.81 4.24 8.80
CA VAL A 115 -13.74 3.42 9.42
C VAL A 115 -14.07 1.94 9.36
N ASN A 116 -15.35 1.58 9.46
CA ASN A 116 -15.83 0.20 9.36
C ASN A 116 -15.64 -0.45 7.98
N ARG A 117 -15.26 0.32 6.94
CA ARG A 117 -15.03 -0.19 5.58
C ARG A 117 -13.58 -0.20 5.16
N ALA A 118 -12.81 0.79 5.61
CA ALA A 118 -11.40 0.95 5.23
C ALA A 118 -10.61 1.62 6.37
N PRO A 119 -10.46 0.97 7.52
CA PRO A 119 -9.84 1.56 8.71
C PRO A 119 -8.39 1.98 8.48
N GLU A 120 -7.67 1.36 7.55
CA GLU A 120 -6.32 1.76 7.17
C GLU A 120 -6.25 3.16 6.54
N LEU A 121 -7.34 3.66 5.95
CA LEU A 121 -7.38 5.01 5.40
C LEU A 121 -7.52 6.07 6.51
N PHE A 122 -7.82 5.67 7.75
CA PHE A 122 -8.01 6.55 8.90
C PHE A 122 -6.77 6.57 9.80
N CYS A 123 -5.64 6.94 9.21
CA CYS A 123 -4.40 7.19 9.96
C CYS A 123 -4.42 8.63 10.52
N PHE A 124 -4.88 8.78 11.77
CA PHE A 124 -4.98 10.08 12.43
C PHE A 124 -3.65 10.87 12.36
N GLY A 125 -3.73 12.16 12.01
CA GLY A 125 -2.58 13.05 11.81
C GLY A 125 -1.90 12.95 10.44
N LEU A 126 -2.18 11.93 9.63
CA LEU A 126 -1.53 11.79 8.32
C LEU A 126 -1.87 12.95 7.39
N LEU A 127 -3.15 13.20 7.12
CA LEU A 127 -3.58 14.25 6.19
C LEU A 127 -3.21 15.68 6.64
N GLU A 128 -2.96 15.87 7.94
CA GLU A 128 -2.46 17.15 8.46
C GLU A 128 -1.01 17.41 8.01
N GLN A 129 -0.20 16.35 7.90
CA GLN A 129 1.23 16.44 7.61
C GLN A 129 1.55 16.13 6.13
N PHE A 130 0.86 15.14 5.55
CA PHE A 130 1.11 14.59 4.23
C PHE A 130 -0.21 14.20 3.54
N ASP A 131 -0.37 14.68 2.32
CA ASP A 131 -1.35 14.16 1.36
C ASP A 131 -0.63 13.31 0.30
N ILE A 132 -1.36 12.75 -0.66
CA ILE A 132 -0.80 11.90 -1.72
C ILE A 132 0.38 12.56 -2.45
N PRO A 133 0.33 13.84 -2.88
CA PRO A 133 1.46 14.45 -3.59
C PRO A 133 2.75 14.48 -2.77
N GLN A 134 2.66 14.73 -1.46
CA GLN A 134 3.85 14.73 -0.59
C GLN A 134 4.37 13.30 -0.39
N LEU A 135 3.50 12.30 -0.28
CA LEU A 135 3.91 10.90 -0.20
C LEU A 135 4.57 10.43 -1.51
N GLU A 136 4.12 10.92 -2.67
CA GLU A 136 4.77 10.68 -3.96
C GLU A 136 6.16 11.31 -4.04
N ALA A 137 6.33 12.51 -3.48
CA ALA A 137 7.62 13.17 -3.42
C ALA A 137 8.66 12.37 -2.63
N LEU A 138 8.25 11.56 -1.64
CA LEU A 138 9.14 10.66 -0.90
C LEU A 138 9.68 9.49 -1.75
N VAL A 139 9.05 9.19 -2.89
CA VAL A 139 9.52 8.13 -3.80
C VAL A 139 10.68 8.63 -4.66
N ALA A 140 10.73 9.94 -4.96
CA ALA A 140 11.79 10.53 -5.77
C ALA A 140 13.19 10.23 -5.21
N PRO A 141 14.20 10.01 -6.07
CA PRO A 141 14.17 10.08 -7.54
C PRO A 141 13.74 8.76 -8.22
N ARG A 142 13.25 7.77 -7.47
CA ARG A 142 12.85 6.47 -8.03
C ARG A 142 11.60 6.60 -8.89
N THR A 143 11.45 5.66 -9.82
CA THR A 143 10.32 5.65 -10.77
C THR A 143 9.01 5.37 -10.05
N LEU A 144 8.06 6.30 -10.18
CA LEU A 144 6.67 6.16 -9.79
C LEU A 144 5.79 6.31 -11.03
N THR A 145 4.93 5.34 -11.31
CA THR A 145 3.91 5.45 -12.37
C THR A 145 2.50 5.31 -11.80
N ARG A 146 1.58 6.13 -12.32
CA ARG A 146 0.16 6.09 -11.96
C ARG A 146 -0.68 5.83 -13.18
N ASN A 147 -1.47 4.76 -13.12
CA ASN A 147 -2.52 4.52 -14.09
C ASN A 147 -3.85 4.76 -13.37
N GLN A 148 -4.59 5.78 -13.82
CA GLN A 148 -5.99 5.89 -13.43
C GLN A 148 -6.74 4.70 -14.06
N ALA A 149 -7.60 4.03 -13.29
CA ALA A 149 -8.64 3.24 -13.94
C ALA A 149 -9.47 4.21 -14.83
N PRO A 150 -9.96 3.76 -15.99
CA PRO A 150 -10.80 4.59 -16.85
C PRO A 150 -11.99 5.19 -16.09
#